data_AF-A0A382YEF4-F1
#
_entry.id   AF-A0A382YEF4-F1
#
_cell.length_a   1.000
_cell.length_b   1.000
_cell.length_c   1.000
_cell.angle_alpha   90.00
_cell.angle_beta   90.00
_cell.angle_gamma   90.00
#
_symmetry.space_group_name_H-M   'P 1'
#
loop_
_entity.id
_entity.type
_entity.pdbx_description
1 polymer ?
#
loop_
_entity_poly.entity_id
_entity_poly.type
_entity_poly.pdbx_seq_one_letter_code
_entity_poly.pdbx_strand_id
1 'polypeptide(L)' 'MAFKLYNQIINEDLPSMEVEGVNAFLKDFSVSEDADKPITSGLFRLKAGESLKYTYTYHEMKFIV' A
#
# COMPACT_ATOMS: atom_id res chain seq x y z
N MET A 1 19.15 12.05 10.74
CA MET A 1 19.21 10.63 10.32
C MET A 1 18.24 10.42 9.18
N ALA A 2 18.67 9.72 8.13
CA ALA A 2 17.75 9.24 7.10
C ALA A 2 16.71 8.29 7.74
N PHE A 3 15.49 8.25 7.18
CA PHE A 3 14.41 7.34 7.58
C PHE A 3 13.98 7.39 9.07
N LYS A 4 13.87 8.60 9.63
CA LYS A 4 13.40 8.83 11.02
C LYS A 4 12.11 8.06 11.40
N LEU A 5 11.23 7.81 10.43
CA LEU A 5 9.93 7.18 10.62
C LEU A 5 9.89 5.69 10.26
N TYR A 6 11.01 5.06 9.86
CA TYR A 6 11.02 3.67 9.37
C TYR A 6 10.40 2.69 10.36
N ASN A 7 10.85 2.70 11.62
CA ASN A 7 10.30 1.80 12.64
C ASN A 7 8.81 2.04 12.91
N GLN A 8 8.31 3.25 12.70
CA GLN A 8 6.88 3.54 12.87
C GLN A 8 6.08 2.98 11.69
N ILE A 9 6.55 3.22 10.46
CA ILE A 9 5.81 2.88 9.24
C ILE A 9 5.71 1.36 9.02
N ILE A 10 6.75 0.59 9.38
CA ILE A 10 6.72 -0.87 9.25
C ILE A 10 5.81 -1.55 10.27
N ASN A 11 5.46 -0.86 11.37
CA ASN A 11 4.62 -1.38 12.45
C ASN A 11 3.19 -0.81 12.45
N GLU A 12 2.86 0.06 11.48
CA GLU A 12 1.50 0.61 11.33
C GLU A 12 0.47 -0.52 11.17
N ASP A 13 -0.68 -0.38 11.84
CA ASP A 13 -1.81 -1.27 11.65
C ASP A 13 -2.55 -0.89 10.36
N LEU A 14 -2.73 -1.87 9.48
CA LEU A 14 -3.26 -1.68 8.12
C LEU A 14 -4.50 -2.56 7.95
N PRO A 15 -5.56 -2.04 7.32
CA PRO A 15 -6.75 -2.84 7.08
C PRO A 15 -6.47 -3.92 6.03
N SER A 16 -7.12 -5.07 6.19
CA SER A 16 -7.07 -6.17 5.25
C SER A 16 -7.67 -5.77 3.90
N MET A 17 -7.12 -6.30 2.81
CA MET A 17 -7.75 -6.21 1.48
C MET A 17 -8.90 -7.21 1.28
N GLU A 18 -9.17 -8.06 2.28
CA GLU A 18 -10.28 -9.04 2.29
C GLU A 18 -10.25 -10.03 1.12
N VAL A 19 -9.06 -10.35 0.62
CA VAL A 19 -8.86 -11.37 -0.41
C VAL A 19 -8.65 -12.73 0.26
N GLU A 20 -9.54 -13.68 0.01
CA GLU A 20 -9.48 -15.03 0.58
C GLU A 20 -8.12 -15.69 0.30
N GLY A 21 -7.52 -16.33 1.31
CA GLY A 21 -6.22 -17.00 1.22
C GLY A 21 -5.00 -16.06 1.16
N VAL A 22 -5.20 -14.75 1.01
CA VAL A 22 -4.13 -13.76 0.78
C VAL A 22 -4.00 -12.81 1.98
N ASN A 23 -2.82 -12.80 2.59
CA ASN A 23 -2.49 -11.91 3.70
C ASN A 23 -1.99 -10.53 3.21
N ALA A 24 -2.86 -9.78 2.55
CA ALA A 24 -2.57 -8.45 2.01
C ALA A 24 -3.30 -7.32 2.76
N PHE A 25 -2.60 -6.21 2.95
CA PHE A 25 -3.09 -5.04 3.68
C PHE A 25 -2.76 -3.76 2.91
N LEU A 26 -3.68 -2.80 2.89
CA LEU A 26 -3.54 -1.55 2.12
C LEU A 26 -4.23 -0.40 2.85
N LYS A 27 -3.54 0.75 2.98
CA LYS A 27 -4.14 1.99 3.50
C LYS A 27 -3.63 3.18 2.71
N ASP A 28 -4.54 3.90 2.08
CA ASP A 28 -4.24 5.19 1.50
C ASP A 28 -4.25 6.27 2.58
N PHE A 29 -3.26 7.16 2.54
CA PHE A 29 -3.15 8.28 3.50
C PHE A 29 -3.08 9.65 2.82
N SER A 30 -2.92 9.69 1.49
CA SER A 30 -2.93 10.92 0.71
C SER A 30 -3.58 10.67 -0.63
N VAL A 31 -4.56 11.49 -0.97
CA VAL A 31 -5.31 11.43 -2.22
C VAL A 31 -5.35 12.84 -2.78
N SER A 32 -5.01 13.00 -4.05
CA SER A 32 -5.11 14.27 -4.76
C SER A 32 -6.58 14.67 -4.95
N GLU A 33 -6.87 15.95 -4.75
CA GLU A 33 -8.18 16.55 -5.08
C GLU A 33 -8.27 16.99 -6.55
N ASP A 34 -7.15 16.99 -7.28
CA ASP A 34 -7.12 17.29 -8.72
C ASP A 34 -7.68 16.10 -9.51
N ALA A 35 -8.92 16.24 -9.97
CA ALA A 35 -9.62 15.21 -10.74
C ALA A 35 -8.99 14.90 -12.10
N ASP A 36 -8.23 15.84 -12.68
CA ASP A 36 -7.54 15.64 -13.98
C ASP A 36 -6.19 14.94 -13.81
N LYS A 37 -5.63 14.95 -12.59
CA LYS A 37 -4.34 14.34 -12.24
C LYS A 37 -4.47 13.54 -10.94
N PRO A 38 -5.24 12.42 -10.97
CA PRO A 38 -5.42 11.60 -9.79
C PRO A 38 -4.09 10.97 -9.39
N ILE A 39 -3.70 11.15 -8.14
CA ILE A 39 -2.59 10.43 -7.51
C ILE A 39 -2.99 10.08 -6.08
N THR A 40 -2.70 8.85 -5.70
CA THR A 40 -2.90 8.33 -4.36
C THR A 40 -1.60 7.75 -3.84
N SER A 41 -1.32 7.96 -2.57
CA SER A 41 -0.19 7.37 -1.86
C SER A 41 -0.66 6.67 -0.60
N GLY A 42 -0.07 5.51 -0.34
CA GLY A 42 -0.48 4.63 0.74
C GLY A 42 0.62 3.69 1.18
N LEU A 43 0.26 2.84 2.14
CA LEU A 43 1.09 1.75 2.62
C LEU A 43 0.51 0.43 2.16
N PHE A 44 1.37 -0.43 1.61
CA PHE A 44 1.03 -1.78 1.21
C PHE A 44 1.90 -2.77 1.98
N ARG A 45 1.27 -3.80 2.55
CA ARG A 45 1.97 -4.90 3.22
C ARG A 45 1.44 -6.23 2.70
N LEU A 46 2.36 -7.08 2.27
CA LEU A 46 2.06 -8.46 1.91
C LEU A 46 2.84 -9.39 2.85
N LYS A 47 2.14 -10.28 3.55
CA LYS A 47 2.75 -11.34 4.37
C LYS A 47 2.73 -12.67 3.62
N ALA A 48 3.47 -13.66 4.11
CA ALA A 48 3.46 -15.01 3.55
C ALA A 48 2.03 -15.58 3.49
N GLY A 49 1.72 -16.27 2.39
CA GLY A 49 0.37 -16.77 2.07
C GLY A 49 0.24 -17.02 0.56
N GLU A 50 -1.00 -17.07 0.06
CA GLU A 50 -1.24 -17.14 -1.38
C GLU A 50 -0.85 -15.84 -2.09
N SER A 51 -0.60 -15.92 -3.39
CA SER A 51 -0.21 -14.74 -4.18
C SER A 51 -1.40 -13.81 -4.44
N LEU A 52 -1.24 -12.51 -4.14
CA LEU A 52 -2.19 -11.49 -4.55
C LEU A 52 -2.11 -11.29 -6.07
N LYS A 53 -3.20 -11.56 -6.80
CA LYS A 53 -3.30 -11.33 -8.25
C LYS A 53 -4.25 -10.17 -8.53
N TYR A 54 -3.79 -9.20 -9.32
CA TYR A 54 -4.56 -8.02 -9.68
C TYR A 54 -4.07 -7.44 -11.01
N THR A 55 -5.01 -6.86 -11.75
CA THR A 55 -4.73 -6.18 -13.02
C THR A 55 -4.67 -4.68 -12.77
N TYR A 56 -3.56 -4.07 -13.11
CA TYR A 56 -3.40 -2.62 -13.05
C TYR A 56 -4.12 -1.94 -14.22
N THR A 57 -4.96 -0.97 -13.90
CA THR A 57 -5.62 -0.08 -14.87
C THR A 57 -4.98 1.31 -14.91
N TYR A 58 -3.97 1.53 -14.08
CA TYR A 58 -3.24 2.80 -13.91
C TYR A 58 -1.76 2.53 -13.63
N HIS A 59 -0.93 3.56 -13.77
CA HIS A 59 0.49 3.48 -13.43
C HIS A 59 0.68 3.49 -11.92
N GLU A 60 1.53 2.60 -11.43
CA GLU A 60 1.87 2.51 -10.01
C GLU A 60 3.40 2.46 -9.84
N MET A 61 3.89 3.09 -8.78
CA MET A 61 5.26 2.93 -8.30
C MET A 61 5.22 2.43 -6.86
N LYS A 62 6.09 1.48 -6.52
CA LYS A 62 6.30 1.03 -5.15
C LYS A 62 7.73 1.33 -4.72
N PHE A 63 7.88 1.84 -3.50
CA PHE A 63 9.16 1.89 -2.81
C PHE A 63 9.15 0.80 -1.74
N ILE A 64 10.05 -0.17 -1.88
CA ILE A 64 10.15 -1.31 -0.97
C ILE A 64 11.17 -0.98 0.13
N VAL A 65 10.77 -1.16 1.38
CA VAL A 65 11.56 -0.86 2.59
C VAL A 65 11.91 -2.10 3.37
#